data_AF-A0A958AJ02-F1
#
_entry.id   AF-A0A958AJ02-F1
#
_cell.length_a   1.000
_cell.length_b   1.000
_cell.length_c   1.000
_cell.angle_alpha   90.00
_cell.angle_beta   90.00
_cell.angle_gamma   90.00
#
_symmetry.space_group_name_H-M   'P 1'
#
loop_
_entity.id
_entity.type
_entity.pdbx_description
1 polymer ?
#
loop_
_entity_poly.entity_id
_entity_poly.type
_entity_poly.pdbx_seq_one_letter_code
_entity_poly.pdbx_strand_id
1 'polypeptide(L)'
;QLIDASSFWVPMRKSLGDKRREVSPEHAAQIVNLYLAFEESEHSKIFASTAFGYRKITVERPLRLNFQANPERIALLQEQSAFANLATSKKRDPHVKAQEEELGRRYQAQIVAALETLPDTLYKDRDLFQKALNRAARQSNVKLTAALKKAILTALSEQDESAAICRDKDGNPEPDTSQRDTENVPLGEDVDAYFEREVASFVPDAWINTGIRDHKDREVGKVGYEINFNRYFYTYQPPRPLDEIEADIRTLEQEIMELLREVAG
;
A
#
# COMPACT_ATOMS: atom_id res chain seq x y z
N GLN A 1 27.50 8.94 -12.67
CA GLN A 1 27.33 8.73 -14.12
C GLN A 1 26.48 7.49 -14.33
N LEU A 2 25.45 7.58 -15.15
CA LEU A 2 24.71 6.45 -15.70
C LEU A 2 25.03 6.34 -17.18
N ILE A 3 25.28 5.12 -17.67
CA ILE A 3 25.58 4.87 -19.07
C ILE A 3 24.51 3.96 -19.65
N ASP A 4 23.87 4.40 -20.73
CA ASP A 4 22.96 3.56 -21.51
C ASP A 4 23.71 2.86 -22.63
N ALA A 5 24.01 1.57 -22.41
CA ALA A 5 24.67 0.70 -23.36
C ALA A 5 23.69 -0.23 -24.12
N SER A 6 22.39 0.05 -24.11
CA SER A 6 21.36 -0.84 -24.67
C SER A 6 21.48 -1.06 -26.18
N SER A 7 22.09 -0.12 -26.91
CA SER A 7 22.37 -0.20 -28.36
C SER A 7 23.74 -0.81 -28.70
N PHE A 8 24.62 -1.05 -27.72
CA PHE A 8 26.03 -1.42 -27.92
C PHE A 8 26.20 -2.94 -28.05
N TRP A 9 25.62 -3.52 -29.08
CA TRP A 9 25.68 -4.97 -29.31
C TRP A 9 25.72 -5.31 -30.81
N VAL A 10 26.23 -6.49 -31.12
CA VAL A 10 26.16 -7.11 -32.43
C VAL A 10 25.37 -8.42 -32.34
N PRO A 11 24.65 -8.83 -33.40
CA PRO A 11 23.94 -10.10 -33.40
C PRO A 11 24.94 -11.25 -33.27
N MET A 12 24.63 -12.23 -32.41
CA MET A 12 25.48 -13.41 -32.25
C MET A 12 25.45 -14.26 -33.52
N ARG A 13 26.60 -14.84 -33.89
CA ARG A 13 26.69 -15.78 -35.02
C ARG A 13 25.81 -17.02 -34.85
N LYS A 14 25.63 -17.49 -33.60
CA LYS A 14 24.74 -18.59 -33.24
C LYS A 14 23.96 -18.21 -31.98
N SER A 15 22.66 -18.05 -32.13
CA SER A 15 21.75 -17.78 -31.01
C SER A 15 21.71 -18.93 -30.01
N LEU A 16 21.59 -18.60 -28.73
CA LEU A 16 21.41 -19.55 -27.63
C LEU A 16 20.07 -19.27 -26.95
N GLY A 17 18.99 -19.75 -27.57
CA GLY A 17 17.62 -19.44 -27.17
C GLY A 17 17.33 -17.94 -27.31
N ASP A 18 17.00 -17.28 -26.20
CA ASP A 18 16.71 -15.85 -26.16
C ASP A 18 17.97 -14.96 -26.08
N LYS A 19 19.15 -15.57 -25.87
CA LYS A 19 20.43 -14.86 -25.96
C LYS A 19 20.85 -14.77 -27.42
N ARG A 20 20.69 -13.59 -28.02
CA ARG A 20 20.91 -13.33 -29.46
C ARG A 20 21.86 -12.16 -29.74
N ARG A 21 22.33 -11.49 -28.70
CA ARG A 21 23.13 -10.26 -28.77
C ARG A 21 24.41 -10.44 -27.96
N GLU A 22 25.53 -9.97 -28.48
CA GLU A 22 26.80 -9.93 -27.78
C GLU A 22 27.41 -8.52 -27.84
N VAL A 23 28.15 -8.14 -26.80
CA VAL A 23 28.94 -6.90 -26.79
C VAL A 23 30.28 -7.22 -27.43
N SER A 24 30.56 -6.67 -28.61
CA SER A 24 31.84 -6.90 -29.30
C SER A 24 33.00 -6.19 -28.59
N PRO A 25 34.27 -6.55 -28.84
CA PRO A 25 35.43 -5.84 -28.29
C PRO A 25 35.41 -4.33 -28.60
N GLU A 26 34.93 -3.95 -29.78
CA GLU A 26 34.80 -2.56 -30.20
C GLU A 26 33.74 -1.82 -29.36
N HIS A 27 32.56 -2.42 -29.18
CA HIS A 27 31.50 -1.86 -28.34
C HIS A 27 31.90 -1.80 -26.86
N ALA A 28 32.63 -2.81 -26.37
CA ALA A 28 33.18 -2.79 -25.02
C ALA A 28 34.17 -1.62 -24.83
N ALA A 29 35.05 -1.38 -25.81
CA ALA A 29 35.96 -0.24 -25.79
C ALA A 29 35.21 1.10 -25.81
N GLN A 30 34.13 1.22 -26.58
CA GLN A 30 33.28 2.42 -26.59
C GLN A 30 32.63 2.68 -25.23
N ILE A 31 32.06 1.65 -24.58
CA ILE A 31 31.46 1.78 -23.24
C ILE A 31 32.52 2.21 -22.21
N VAL A 32 33.71 1.63 -22.27
CA VAL A 32 34.83 2.02 -21.40
C VAL A 32 35.25 3.47 -21.64
N ASN A 33 35.33 3.91 -22.90
CA ASN A 33 35.65 5.28 -23.24
C ASN A 33 34.60 6.27 -22.73
N LEU A 34 33.30 5.93 -22.83
CA LEU A 34 32.21 6.73 -22.25
C LEU A 34 32.36 6.87 -20.73
N TYR A 35 32.69 5.78 -20.04
CA TYR A 35 32.94 5.79 -18.60
C TYR A 35 34.15 6.67 -18.23
N LEU A 36 35.27 6.49 -18.93
CA LEU A 36 36.51 7.22 -18.64
C LEU A 36 36.42 8.72 -18.98
N ALA A 37 35.69 9.09 -20.03
CA ALA A 37 35.48 10.49 -20.40
C ALA A 37 34.73 11.25 -19.30
N PHE A 38 33.74 10.60 -18.68
CA PHE A 38 32.88 11.21 -17.65
C PHE A 38 32.26 12.54 -18.11
N GLU A 39 31.74 12.55 -19.34
CA GLU A 39 31.08 13.70 -19.96
C GLU A 39 29.58 13.40 -20.22
N GLU A 40 28.76 14.45 -20.27
CA GLU A 40 27.35 14.36 -20.64
C GLU A 40 27.22 14.07 -22.14
N SER A 41 26.42 13.06 -22.48
CA SER A 41 26.08 12.69 -23.86
C SER A 41 24.73 11.98 -23.93
N GLU A 42 24.30 11.60 -25.14
CA GLU A 42 23.09 10.78 -25.32
C GLU A 42 23.15 9.47 -24.51
N HIS A 43 24.33 8.86 -24.43
CA HIS A 43 24.55 7.58 -23.75
C HIS A 43 25.13 7.71 -22.34
N SER A 44 25.46 8.92 -21.87
CA SER A 44 26.08 9.14 -20.55
C SER A 44 25.44 10.34 -19.87
N LYS A 45 24.82 10.12 -18.72
CA LYS A 45 24.22 11.19 -17.91
C LYS A 45 24.90 11.28 -16.54
N ILE A 46 25.25 12.48 -16.10
CA ILE A 46 25.95 12.73 -14.84
C ILE A 46 24.95 13.24 -13.81
N PHE A 47 25.03 12.65 -12.62
CA PHE A 47 24.13 12.94 -11.52
C PHE A 47 24.93 13.06 -10.23
N ALA A 48 24.44 13.87 -9.30
CA ALA A 48 24.91 13.86 -7.93
C ALA A 48 24.69 12.48 -7.30
N SER A 49 25.53 12.10 -6.32
CA SER A 49 25.40 10.82 -5.60
C SER A 49 24.07 10.67 -4.86
N THR A 50 23.39 11.79 -4.56
CA THR A 50 22.09 11.84 -3.88
C THR A 50 20.90 11.87 -4.85
N ALA A 51 21.12 12.02 -6.16
CA ALA A 51 20.06 12.28 -7.13
C ALA A 51 18.99 11.18 -7.22
N PHE A 52 19.35 9.95 -6.84
CA PHE A 52 18.46 8.78 -6.85
C PHE A 52 18.03 8.35 -5.46
N GLY A 53 18.57 9.03 -4.44
CA GLY A 53 18.30 8.72 -3.06
C GLY A 53 17.04 9.42 -2.61
N TYR A 54 16.24 8.71 -1.83
CA TYR A 54 15.11 9.27 -1.11
C TYR A 54 15.08 8.75 0.32
N ARG A 55 14.39 9.49 1.16
CA ARG A 55 13.99 9.09 2.49
C ARG A 55 12.52 8.78 2.48
N LYS A 56 12.22 7.48 2.60
CA LYS A 56 10.86 6.97 2.69
C LYS A 56 10.31 7.22 4.08
N ILE A 57 9.39 8.17 4.20
CA ILE A 57 8.66 8.41 5.45
C ILE A 57 7.34 7.65 5.44
N THR A 58 6.85 7.30 6.63
CA THR A 58 5.50 6.76 6.80
C THR A 58 4.60 7.87 7.29
N VAL A 59 3.54 8.13 6.54
CA VAL A 59 2.52 9.11 6.85
C VAL A 59 1.33 8.39 7.46
N GLU A 60 0.94 8.81 8.65
CA GLU A 60 -0.22 8.28 9.36
C GLU A 60 -1.36 9.27 9.25
N ARG A 61 -2.58 8.74 9.15
CA ARG A 61 -3.82 9.51 9.24
C ARG A 61 -4.59 9.06 10.46
N PRO A 62 -5.38 9.95 11.08
CA PRO A 62 -6.08 9.62 12.30
C PRO A 62 -7.28 8.72 12.03
N LEU A 63 -7.47 7.72 12.88
CA LEU A 63 -8.62 6.84 12.87
C LEU A 63 -9.89 7.61 13.24
N ARG A 64 -10.94 7.49 12.42
CA ARG A 64 -12.26 8.09 12.66
C ARG A 64 -13.34 7.04 12.50
N LEU A 65 -14.03 6.76 13.60
CA LEU A 65 -15.02 5.70 13.64
C LEU A 65 -16.34 6.26 14.17
N ASN A 66 -17.44 5.87 13.53
CA ASN A 66 -18.76 5.95 14.14
C ASN A 66 -19.12 4.62 14.80
N PHE A 67 -20.06 4.65 15.75
CA PHE A 67 -20.47 3.49 16.52
C PHE A 67 -22.00 3.42 16.59
N GLN A 68 -22.56 2.23 16.38
CA GLN A 68 -24.00 2.02 16.44
C GLN A 68 -24.28 0.58 16.91
N ALA A 69 -25.27 0.43 17.80
CA ALA A 69 -25.73 -0.85 18.31
C ALA A 69 -26.96 -1.34 17.54
N ASN A 70 -26.87 -1.35 16.20
CA ASN A 70 -27.93 -1.90 15.35
C ASN A 70 -27.79 -3.44 15.25
N PRO A 71 -28.86 -4.16 14.86
CA PRO A 71 -28.83 -5.63 14.79
C PRO A 71 -27.73 -6.19 13.86
N GLU A 72 -27.44 -5.50 12.75
CA GLU A 72 -26.44 -5.94 11.76
C GLU A 72 -25.03 -5.91 12.35
N ARG A 73 -24.64 -4.79 12.98
CA ARG A 73 -23.33 -4.63 13.62
C ARG A 73 -23.19 -5.48 14.89
N ILE A 74 -24.27 -5.69 15.64
CA ILE A 74 -24.26 -6.62 16.78
C ILE A 74 -23.99 -8.05 16.29
N ALA A 75 -24.54 -8.47 15.14
CA ALA A 75 -24.29 -9.79 14.59
C ALA A 75 -22.80 -10.02 14.25
N LEU A 76 -22.06 -8.97 13.84
CA LEU A 76 -20.62 -9.02 13.57
C LEU A 76 -19.76 -9.39 14.80
N LEU A 77 -20.31 -9.34 16.02
CA LEU A 77 -19.59 -9.81 17.21
C LEU A 77 -19.19 -11.28 17.12
N GLN A 78 -19.94 -12.11 16.40
CA GLN A 78 -19.59 -13.52 16.22
C GLN A 78 -18.30 -13.71 15.41
N GLU A 79 -17.89 -12.72 14.64
CA GLU A 79 -16.61 -12.75 13.90
C GLU A 79 -15.43 -12.38 14.80
N GLN A 80 -15.69 -11.78 15.97
CA GLN A 80 -14.67 -11.37 16.90
C GLN A 80 -14.25 -12.55 17.78
N SER A 81 -13.01 -13.03 17.61
CA SER A 81 -12.48 -14.18 18.35
C SER A 81 -12.63 -14.08 19.87
N ALA A 82 -12.49 -12.89 20.46
CA ALA A 82 -12.66 -12.71 21.91
C ALA A 82 -14.10 -12.96 22.39
N PHE A 83 -15.09 -12.76 21.52
CA PHE A 83 -16.50 -13.04 21.78
C PHE A 83 -16.87 -14.47 21.38
N ALA A 84 -16.52 -14.89 20.15
CA ALA A 84 -16.81 -16.23 19.64
C ALA A 84 -16.26 -17.35 20.53
N ASN A 85 -15.02 -17.18 21.01
CA ASN A 85 -14.35 -18.20 21.82
C ASN A 85 -14.95 -18.37 23.22
N LEU A 86 -15.83 -17.46 23.68
CA LEU A 86 -16.56 -17.65 24.95
C LEU A 86 -17.34 -18.97 24.93
N ALA A 87 -17.93 -19.33 23.80
CA ALA A 87 -18.71 -20.54 23.60
C ALA A 87 -17.89 -21.74 23.09
N THR A 88 -16.55 -21.68 23.22
CA THR A 88 -15.64 -22.77 22.81
C THR A 88 -14.84 -23.27 24.01
N SER A 89 -14.69 -24.59 24.13
CA SER A 89 -13.84 -25.17 25.18
C SER A 89 -12.72 -26.04 24.60
N LYS A 90 -11.53 -25.90 25.20
CA LYS A 90 -10.33 -26.70 24.88
C LYS A 90 -10.24 -27.98 25.74
N LYS A 91 -11.23 -28.26 26.59
CA LYS A 91 -11.23 -29.43 27.46
C LYS A 91 -11.52 -30.69 26.67
N ARG A 92 -10.84 -31.79 27.03
CA ARG A 92 -10.99 -33.10 26.38
C ARG A 92 -12.19 -33.87 26.92
N ASP A 93 -12.53 -33.66 28.19
CA ASP A 93 -13.69 -34.30 28.81
C ASP A 93 -14.99 -33.75 28.19
N PRO A 94 -15.85 -34.60 27.60
CA PRO A 94 -17.05 -34.14 26.91
C PRO A 94 -18.06 -33.41 27.81
N HIS A 95 -18.17 -33.81 29.08
CA HIS A 95 -19.13 -33.22 30.01
C HIS A 95 -18.67 -31.82 30.43
N VAL A 96 -17.40 -31.68 30.82
CA VAL A 96 -16.80 -30.38 31.16
C VAL A 96 -16.81 -29.46 29.95
N LYS A 97 -16.48 -29.98 28.76
CA LYS A 97 -16.52 -29.22 27.51
C LYS A 97 -17.93 -28.65 27.25
N ALA A 98 -18.95 -29.50 27.29
CA ALA A 98 -20.34 -29.08 27.05
C ALA A 98 -20.81 -28.04 28.08
N GLN A 99 -20.43 -28.20 29.35
CA GLN A 99 -20.77 -27.26 30.42
C GLN A 99 -20.11 -25.88 30.22
N GLU A 100 -18.81 -25.85 29.88
CA GLU A 100 -18.10 -24.60 29.61
C GLU A 100 -18.70 -23.87 28.40
N GLU A 101 -19.00 -24.58 27.31
CA GLU A 101 -19.59 -23.99 26.09
C GLU A 101 -21.01 -23.46 26.34
N GLU A 102 -21.81 -24.15 27.15
CA GLU A 102 -23.16 -23.69 27.53
C GLU A 102 -23.11 -22.41 28.39
N LEU A 103 -22.21 -22.35 29.38
CA LEU A 103 -21.98 -21.13 30.16
C LEU A 103 -21.50 -19.99 29.26
N GLY A 104 -20.62 -20.30 28.30
CA GLY A 104 -20.15 -19.38 27.27
C GLY A 104 -21.28 -18.80 26.42
N ARG A 105 -22.15 -19.64 25.88
CA ARG A 105 -23.33 -19.21 25.09
C ARG A 105 -24.28 -18.34 25.89
N ARG A 106 -24.53 -18.69 27.16
CA ARG A 106 -25.35 -17.86 28.05
C ARG A 106 -24.74 -16.47 28.25
N TYR A 107 -23.43 -16.40 28.44
CA TYR A 107 -22.73 -15.14 28.60
C TYR A 107 -22.70 -14.31 27.31
N GLN A 108 -22.54 -14.94 26.15
CA GLN A 108 -22.72 -14.28 24.85
C GLN A 108 -24.13 -13.68 24.71
N ALA A 109 -25.17 -14.45 25.03
CA ALA A 109 -26.55 -13.99 24.98
C ALA A 109 -26.81 -12.80 25.92
N GLN A 110 -26.21 -12.82 27.13
CA GLN A 110 -26.28 -11.67 28.05
C GLN A 110 -25.61 -10.42 27.50
N ILE A 111 -24.46 -10.55 26.83
CA ILE A 111 -23.77 -9.43 26.19
C ILE A 111 -24.63 -8.86 25.05
N VAL A 112 -25.17 -9.72 24.18
CA VAL A 112 -26.06 -9.29 23.07
C VAL A 112 -27.28 -8.58 23.62
N ALA A 113 -27.98 -9.18 24.59
CA ALA A 113 -29.13 -8.55 25.23
C ALA A 113 -28.79 -7.20 25.88
N ALA A 114 -27.60 -7.06 26.47
CA ALA A 114 -27.15 -5.77 27.00
C ALA A 114 -26.92 -4.73 25.89
N LEU A 115 -26.38 -5.13 24.73
CA LEU A 115 -26.18 -4.23 23.59
C LEU A 115 -27.51 -3.81 22.95
N GLU A 116 -28.49 -4.71 22.89
CA GLU A 116 -29.84 -4.41 22.39
C GLU A 116 -30.60 -3.40 23.27
N THR A 117 -30.17 -3.16 24.51
CA THR A 117 -30.72 -2.07 25.34
C THR A 117 -30.24 -0.68 24.94
N LEU A 118 -29.16 -0.58 24.15
CA LEU A 118 -28.67 0.70 23.67
C LEU A 118 -29.65 1.26 22.63
N PRO A 119 -29.88 2.59 22.62
CA PRO A 119 -30.68 3.20 21.58
C PRO A 119 -29.96 3.06 20.23
N ASP A 120 -30.75 3.00 19.16
CA ASP A 120 -30.25 3.00 17.78
C ASP A 120 -29.75 4.39 17.35
N THR A 121 -28.83 4.94 18.12
CA THR A 121 -28.21 6.24 17.91
C THR A 121 -26.83 6.03 17.29
N LEU A 122 -26.53 6.78 16.24
CA LEU A 122 -25.21 6.83 15.65
C LEU A 122 -24.30 7.74 16.47
N TYR A 123 -23.30 7.16 17.14
CA TYR A 123 -22.31 7.89 17.91
C TYR A 123 -21.10 8.18 17.03
N LYS A 124 -20.79 9.47 16.80
CA LYS A 124 -19.59 9.92 16.08
C LYS A 124 -18.39 10.20 17.00
N ASP A 125 -18.51 9.83 18.27
CA ASP A 125 -17.47 10.02 19.29
C ASP A 125 -17.35 8.73 20.10
N ARG A 126 -16.13 8.18 20.12
CA ARG A 126 -15.82 6.91 20.77
C ARG A 126 -16.04 6.97 22.29
N ASP A 127 -15.76 8.10 22.94
CA ASP A 127 -15.89 8.24 24.38
C ASP A 127 -17.37 8.33 24.80
N LEU A 128 -18.19 9.01 24.00
CA LEU A 128 -19.64 9.03 24.19
C LEU A 128 -20.23 7.63 24.06
N PHE A 129 -19.84 6.88 23.02
CA PHE A 129 -20.29 5.50 22.85
C PHE A 129 -19.82 4.59 23.99
N GLN A 130 -18.55 4.69 24.40
CA GLN A 130 -18.02 3.92 25.53
C GLN A 130 -18.78 4.20 26.84
N LYS A 131 -19.17 5.46 27.09
CA LYS A 131 -19.99 5.82 28.27
C LYS A 131 -21.36 5.14 28.20
N ALA A 132 -22.01 5.14 27.03
CA ALA A 132 -23.29 4.46 26.82
C ALA A 132 -23.16 2.94 27.01
N LEU A 133 -22.16 2.31 26.36
CA LEU A 133 -21.86 0.89 26.48
C LEU A 133 -21.62 0.47 27.93
N ASN A 134 -20.78 1.20 28.66
CA ASN A 134 -20.49 0.90 30.06
C ASN A 134 -21.73 1.03 30.96
N ARG A 135 -22.65 1.96 30.63
CA ARG A 135 -23.93 2.10 31.33
C ARG A 135 -24.85 0.91 31.07
N ALA A 136 -25.03 0.54 29.80
CA ALA A 136 -25.84 -0.63 29.40
C ALA A 136 -25.33 -1.91 30.06
N ALA A 137 -24.02 -2.16 30.00
CA ALA A 137 -23.40 -3.33 30.64
C ALA A 137 -23.64 -3.38 32.16
N ARG A 138 -23.59 -2.22 32.85
CA ARG A 138 -23.89 -2.14 34.29
C ARG A 138 -25.35 -2.41 34.60
N GLN A 139 -26.27 -1.87 33.79
CA GLN A 139 -27.72 -2.06 33.97
C GLN A 139 -28.13 -3.52 33.75
N SER A 140 -27.49 -4.21 32.79
CA SER A 140 -27.71 -5.63 32.53
C SER A 140 -26.87 -6.56 33.42
N ASN A 141 -26.11 -6.00 34.38
CA ASN A 141 -25.20 -6.74 35.26
C ASN A 141 -24.19 -7.65 34.52
N VAL A 142 -23.72 -7.19 33.35
CA VAL A 142 -22.75 -7.90 32.51
C VAL A 142 -21.37 -7.31 32.73
N LYS A 143 -20.44 -8.12 33.24
CA LYS A 143 -19.04 -7.72 33.37
C LYS A 143 -18.38 -7.80 31.99
N LEU A 144 -17.80 -6.74 31.47
CA LEU A 144 -17.04 -6.76 30.21
C LEU A 144 -15.53 -6.65 30.47
N THR A 145 -14.77 -7.64 29.99
CA THR A 145 -13.29 -7.60 30.03
C THR A 145 -12.76 -6.61 28.99
N ALA A 146 -11.48 -6.20 29.10
CA ALA A 146 -10.87 -5.32 28.11
C ALA A 146 -10.89 -5.90 26.68
N ALA A 147 -10.69 -7.22 26.55
CA ALA A 147 -10.77 -7.92 25.27
C ALA A 147 -12.18 -7.89 24.67
N LEU A 148 -13.22 -8.09 25.49
CA LEU A 148 -14.60 -8.01 25.04
C LEU A 148 -15.01 -6.58 24.68
N LYS A 149 -14.57 -5.58 25.45
CA LYS A 149 -14.80 -4.17 25.10
C LYS A 149 -14.17 -3.83 23.75
N LYS A 150 -12.95 -4.28 23.49
CA LYS A 150 -12.29 -4.10 22.19
C LYS A 150 -13.07 -4.78 21.06
N ALA A 151 -13.50 -6.03 21.25
CA ALA A 151 -14.31 -6.75 20.27
C ALA A 151 -15.63 -6.04 19.97
N ILE A 152 -16.34 -5.56 20.99
CA ILE A 152 -17.58 -4.78 20.83
C ILE A 152 -17.30 -3.49 20.07
N LEU A 153 -16.28 -2.73 20.46
CA LEU A 153 -15.94 -1.49 19.76
C LEU A 153 -15.62 -1.74 18.30
N THR A 154 -14.88 -2.80 17.96
CA THR A 154 -14.55 -3.15 16.58
C THR A 154 -15.78 -3.58 15.80
N ALA A 155 -16.62 -4.47 16.34
CA ALA A 155 -17.81 -4.97 15.63
C ALA A 155 -18.88 -3.89 15.42
N LEU A 156 -19.02 -2.96 16.37
CA LEU A 156 -20.04 -1.91 16.32
C LEU A 156 -19.55 -0.63 15.61
N SER A 157 -18.32 -0.63 15.10
CA SER A 157 -17.72 0.55 14.45
C SER A 157 -17.61 0.44 12.93
N GLU A 158 -17.74 1.57 12.26
CA GLU A 158 -17.39 1.74 10.85
C GLU A 158 -16.58 3.03 10.66
N GLN A 159 -15.78 3.06 9.59
CA GLN A 159 -15.01 4.24 9.20
C GLN A 159 -15.95 5.40 8.82
N ASP A 160 -15.67 6.58 9.35
CA ASP A 160 -16.47 7.78 9.12
C ASP A 160 -15.60 9.03 9.24
N GLU A 161 -15.25 9.65 8.11
CA GLU A 161 -14.39 10.83 8.08
C GLU A 161 -14.97 12.04 8.84
N SER A 162 -16.28 12.07 9.05
CA SER A 162 -16.96 13.12 9.82
C SER A 162 -16.98 12.86 11.33
N ALA A 163 -16.52 11.69 11.78
CA ALA A 163 -16.44 11.35 13.19
C ALA A 163 -15.24 12.00 13.88
N ALA A 164 -15.35 12.13 15.21
CA ALA A 164 -14.26 12.63 16.03
C ALA A 164 -13.03 11.70 15.95
N ILE A 165 -11.85 12.30 16.12
CA ILE A 165 -10.58 11.56 16.15
C ILE A 165 -10.62 10.53 17.29
N CYS A 166 -10.39 9.28 16.97
CA CYS A 166 -10.12 8.26 17.97
C CYS A 166 -8.75 8.51 18.61
N ARG A 167 -8.73 8.63 19.95
CA ARG A 167 -7.52 8.90 20.71
C ARG A 167 -7.18 7.76 21.65
N ASP A 168 -5.88 7.57 21.87
CA ASP A 168 -5.37 6.64 22.87
C ASP A 168 -5.53 7.21 24.29
N LYS A 169 -4.99 6.49 25.28
CA LYS A 169 -5.09 6.88 26.70
C LYS A 169 -4.28 8.14 27.05
N ASP A 170 -3.26 8.45 26.24
CA ASP A 170 -2.40 9.61 26.42
C ASP A 170 -2.94 10.83 25.66
N GLY A 171 -4.03 10.66 24.91
CA GLY A 171 -4.69 11.70 24.13
C GLY A 171 -4.14 11.84 22.71
N ASN A 172 -3.21 10.97 22.28
CA ASN A 172 -2.67 11.01 20.93
C ASN A 172 -3.66 10.43 19.94
N PRO A 173 -3.72 10.95 18.69
CA PRO A 173 -4.52 10.36 17.64
C PRO A 173 -4.06 8.92 17.35
N GLU A 174 -5.00 7.98 17.29
CA GLU A 174 -4.70 6.62 16.86
C GLU A 174 -4.52 6.57 15.34
N PRO A 175 -3.53 5.85 14.81
CA PRO A 175 -3.33 5.73 13.37
C PRO A 175 -4.39 4.82 12.73
N ASP A 176 -4.92 5.24 11.59
CA ASP A 176 -5.69 4.39 10.69
C ASP A 176 -4.74 3.62 9.77
N THR A 177 -4.54 2.34 10.07
CA THR A 177 -3.67 1.47 9.27
C THR A 177 -4.15 1.27 7.84
N SER A 178 -5.45 1.46 7.56
CA SER A 178 -6.00 1.32 6.21
C SER A 178 -5.74 2.55 5.32
N GLN A 179 -5.46 3.70 5.95
CA GLN A 179 -5.15 4.96 5.28
C GLN A 179 -3.69 5.38 5.47
N ARG A 180 -2.86 4.50 6.02
CA ARG A 180 -1.42 4.70 6.13
C ARG A 180 -0.80 4.73 4.75
N ASP A 181 0.04 5.73 4.52
CA ASP A 181 0.76 5.88 3.27
C ASP A 181 2.26 6.08 3.51
N THR A 182 3.03 6.15 2.42
CA THR A 182 4.45 6.44 2.45
C THR A 182 4.83 7.44 1.38
N GLU A 183 5.66 8.40 1.76
CA GLU A 183 6.19 9.42 0.86
C GLU A 183 7.69 9.25 0.68
N ASN A 184 8.18 9.53 -0.54
CA ASN A 184 9.59 9.45 -0.87
C ASN A 184 10.17 10.86 -0.95
N VAL A 185 10.72 11.35 0.16
CA VAL A 185 11.36 12.67 0.23
C VAL A 185 12.74 12.61 -0.43
N PRO A 186 13.08 13.45 -1.42
CA PRO A 186 14.43 13.48 -1.97
C PRO A 186 15.51 13.68 -0.89
N LEU A 187 16.65 12.96 -0.96
CA LEU A 187 17.67 13.02 0.11
C LEU A 187 18.29 14.41 0.35
N GLY A 188 18.17 15.33 -0.61
CA GLY A 188 18.65 16.70 -0.48
C GLY A 188 17.66 17.65 0.19
N GLU A 189 16.48 17.17 0.57
CA GLU A 189 15.39 17.98 1.07
C GLU A 189 15.07 17.67 2.53
N ASP A 190 14.64 18.70 3.26
CA ASP A 190 14.18 18.55 4.64
C ASP A 190 12.81 17.85 4.68
N VAL A 191 12.70 16.88 5.58
CA VAL A 191 11.51 16.00 5.67
C VAL A 191 10.27 16.78 6.11
N ASP A 192 10.41 17.67 7.09
CA ASP A 192 9.28 18.43 7.64
C ASP A 192 8.81 19.46 6.61
N ALA A 193 9.75 20.16 5.95
CA ALA A 193 9.42 21.11 4.87
C ALA A 193 8.74 20.44 3.67
N TYR A 194 9.20 19.26 3.25
CA TYR A 194 8.52 18.47 2.22
C TYR A 194 7.11 18.08 2.67
N PHE A 195 6.97 17.57 3.89
CA PHE A 195 5.69 17.12 4.43
C PHE A 195 4.67 18.26 4.50
N GLU A 196 5.04 19.44 4.96
CA GLU A 196 4.15 20.62 5.00
C GLU A 196 3.63 20.99 3.61
N ARG A 197 4.52 20.99 2.62
CA ARG A 197 4.21 21.40 1.24
C ARG A 197 3.38 20.36 0.50
N GLU A 198 3.80 19.10 0.52
CA GLU A 198 3.24 18.05 -0.35
C GLU A 198 2.15 17.22 0.33
N VAL A 199 2.13 17.15 1.67
CA VAL A 199 1.20 16.27 2.40
C VAL A 199 0.20 17.08 3.22
N ALA A 200 0.67 17.90 4.16
CA ALA A 200 -0.20 18.62 5.10
C ALA A 200 -1.18 19.57 4.40
N SER A 201 -0.79 20.10 3.23
CA SER A 201 -1.66 20.95 2.40
C SER A 201 -2.90 20.22 1.87
N PHE A 202 -2.83 18.90 1.71
CA PHE A 202 -3.95 18.07 1.22
C PHE A 202 -4.60 17.25 2.34
N VAL A 203 -3.83 16.86 3.36
CA VAL A 203 -4.28 16.07 4.50
C VAL A 203 -3.82 16.71 5.80
N PRO A 204 -4.53 17.74 6.29
CA PRO A 204 -4.07 18.56 7.43
C PRO A 204 -3.91 17.80 8.75
N ASP A 205 -4.69 16.72 8.94
CA ASP A 205 -4.64 15.92 10.16
C ASP A 205 -3.59 14.78 10.10
N ALA A 206 -2.83 14.66 9.00
CA ALA A 206 -1.79 13.65 8.88
C ALA A 206 -0.56 14.00 9.74
N TRP A 207 0.22 12.98 10.10
CA TRP A 207 1.51 13.17 10.76
C TRP A 207 2.54 12.15 10.31
N ILE A 208 3.82 12.48 10.49
CA ILE A 208 4.92 11.57 10.20
C ILE A 208 5.09 10.56 11.35
N ASN A 209 5.18 9.28 11.02
CA ASN A 209 5.54 8.24 11.99
C ASN A 209 7.03 8.32 12.34
N THR A 210 7.34 9.02 13.44
CA THR A 210 8.72 9.21 13.94
C THR A 210 9.32 7.97 14.62
N GLY A 211 8.55 6.89 14.78
CA GLY A 211 9.01 5.61 15.31
C GLY A 211 9.79 4.77 14.30
N ILE A 212 9.58 5.00 13.00
CA ILE A 212 10.32 4.35 11.92
C ILE A 212 11.55 5.20 11.62
N ARG A 213 12.75 4.62 11.84
CA ARG A 213 14.02 5.32 11.69
C ARG A 213 15.03 4.51 10.90
N ASP A 214 15.92 5.18 10.19
CA ASP A 214 16.97 4.50 9.45
C ASP A 214 17.95 3.82 10.41
N HIS A 215 18.53 2.72 9.95
CA HIS A 215 19.43 1.92 10.75
C HIS A 215 20.83 2.54 10.88
N LYS A 216 21.25 3.38 9.92
CA LYS A 216 22.58 4.00 9.87
C LYS A 216 22.60 5.33 10.60
N ASP A 217 21.75 6.27 10.20
CA ASP A 217 21.76 7.65 10.71
C ASP A 217 20.78 7.89 11.87
N ARG A 218 19.82 6.96 12.10
CA ARG A 218 18.78 7.04 13.14
C ARG A 218 17.77 8.18 12.94
N GLU A 219 17.78 8.81 11.78
CA GLU A 219 16.81 9.82 11.38
C GLU A 219 15.48 9.17 10.97
N VAL A 220 14.41 9.95 10.92
CA VAL A 220 13.05 9.46 10.64
C VAL A 220 12.94 8.96 9.19
N GLY A 221 12.23 7.86 8.97
CA GLY A 221 12.09 7.22 7.67
C GLY A 221 13.21 6.23 7.34
N LYS A 222 13.24 5.73 6.11
CA LYS A 222 14.27 4.79 5.61
C LYS A 222 14.94 5.36 4.38
N VAL A 223 16.27 5.31 4.33
CA VAL A 223 17.00 5.74 3.13
C VAL A 223 16.94 4.63 2.08
N GLY A 224 16.44 4.98 0.89
CA GLY A 224 16.36 4.12 -0.28
C GLY A 224 16.98 4.79 -1.50
N TYR A 225 17.27 3.99 -2.52
CA TYR A 225 17.75 4.48 -3.82
C TYR A 225 16.92 3.83 -4.92
N GLU A 226 16.49 4.62 -5.89
CA GLU A 226 15.76 4.13 -7.06
C GLU A 226 16.26 4.82 -8.33
N ILE A 227 16.66 4.00 -9.30
CA ILE A 227 17.13 4.48 -10.61
C ILE A 227 16.12 4.01 -11.66
N ASN A 228 15.31 4.94 -12.14
CA ASN A 228 14.43 4.71 -13.28
C ASN A 228 15.18 5.05 -14.57
N PHE A 229 15.83 4.07 -15.21
CA PHE A 229 16.58 4.29 -16.45
C PHE A 229 15.70 4.89 -17.57
N ASN A 230 14.45 4.44 -17.70
CA ASN A 230 13.53 4.95 -18.71
C ASN A 230 13.25 6.44 -18.53
N ARG A 231 13.11 6.93 -17.28
CA ARG A 231 12.93 8.36 -17.01
C ARG A 231 14.05 9.21 -17.62
N TYR A 232 15.27 8.67 -17.71
CA TYR A 232 16.43 9.42 -18.17
C TYR A 232 16.81 9.14 -19.62
N PHE A 233 16.74 7.91 -20.10
CA PHE A 233 17.24 7.53 -21.42
C PHE A 233 16.13 7.21 -22.42
N TYR A 234 14.86 7.23 -22.02
CA TYR A 234 13.78 7.05 -22.97
C TYR A 234 13.65 8.26 -23.89
N THR A 235 13.91 8.01 -25.18
CA THR A 235 13.59 8.94 -26.25
C THR A 235 12.29 8.49 -26.90
N TYR A 236 11.29 9.38 -26.91
CA TYR A 236 10.03 9.10 -27.59
C TYR A 236 10.29 8.87 -29.09
N GLN A 237 9.91 7.70 -29.58
CA GLN A 237 9.92 7.40 -31.00
C GLN A 237 8.49 7.56 -31.52
N PRO A 238 8.19 8.61 -32.31
CA PRO A 238 6.88 8.74 -32.94
C PRO A 238 6.63 7.54 -33.86
N PRO A 239 5.37 7.10 -34.00
CA PRO A 239 5.03 6.08 -34.99
C PRO A 239 5.38 6.58 -36.40
N ARG A 240 5.64 5.64 -37.32
CA ARG A 240 5.86 5.97 -38.73
C ARG A 240 4.65 6.74 -39.29
N PRO A 241 4.88 7.74 -40.16
CA PRO A 241 3.81 8.46 -40.85
C PRO A 241 2.86 7.54 -41.61
N LEU A 242 1.58 7.91 -41.68
CA LEU A 242 0.53 7.08 -42.29
C LEU A 242 0.75 6.87 -43.80
N ASP A 243 1.25 7.89 -44.49
CA ASP A 243 1.58 7.86 -45.91
C ASP A 243 2.69 6.85 -46.24
N GLU A 244 3.67 6.69 -45.35
CA GLU A 244 4.67 5.62 -45.51
C GLU A 244 4.08 4.23 -45.30
N ILE A 245 3.13 4.08 -44.37
CA ILE A 245 2.41 2.83 -44.14
C ILE A 245 1.56 2.48 -45.38
N GLU A 246 0.87 3.46 -45.95
CA GLU A 246 0.08 3.29 -47.18
C GLU A 246 0.95 2.91 -48.38
N ALA A 247 2.15 3.49 -48.50
CA ALA A 247 3.10 3.15 -49.54
C ALA A 247 3.58 1.70 -49.42
N ASP A 248 3.97 1.26 -48.22
CA ASP A 248 4.40 -0.11 -47.97
C ASP A 248 3.27 -1.13 -48.26
N ILE A 249 2.03 -0.82 -47.87
CA ILE A 249 0.86 -1.66 -48.16
C ILE A 249 0.71 -1.82 -49.67
N ARG A 250 0.79 -0.74 -50.45
CA ARG A 250 0.68 -0.79 -51.92
C ARG A 250 1.81 -1.60 -52.56
N THR A 251 3.03 -1.48 -52.05
CA THR A 251 4.16 -2.29 -52.53
C THR A 251 3.95 -3.78 -52.25
N LEU A 252 3.53 -4.14 -51.04
CA LEU A 252 3.22 -5.53 -50.68
C LEU A 252 2.05 -6.08 -51.51
N GLU A 253 1.01 -5.27 -51.78
CA GLU A 253 -0.09 -5.66 -52.67
C GLU A 253 0.41 -5.98 -54.08
N GLN A 254 1.35 -5.19 -54.62
CA GLN A 254 1.95 -5.45 -55.93
C GLN A 254 2.79 -6.73 -55.94
N GLU A 255 3.64 -6.94 -54.93
CA GLU A 255 4.45 -8.16 -54.79
C GLU A 255 3.57 -9.41 -54.67
N ILE A 256 2.49 -9.36 -53.88
CA ILE A 256 1.52 -10.47 -53.76
C ILE A 256 0.87 -10.76 -55.10
N MET A 257 0.45 -9.72 -55.84
CA MET A 257 -0.18 -9.89 -57.15
C MET A 257 0.79 -10.48 -58.19
N GLU A 258 2.09 -10.17 -58.10
CA GLU A 258 3.12 -10.73 -58.97
C GLU A 258 3.39 -12.20 -58.65
N LEU A 259 3.55 -12.55 -57.36
CA LEU A 259 3.66 -13.94 -56.90
C LEU A 259 2.46 -14.80 -57.30
N LEU A 260 1.23 -14.26 -57.17
CA LEU A 260 0.01 -14.98 -57.59
C LEU A 260 -0.02 -15.22 -59.10
N ARG A 261 0.52 -14.31 -59.91
CA ARG A 261 0.63 -14.50 -61.37
C ARG A 261 1.67 -15.56 -61.73
N GLU A 262 2.79 -15.62 -61.03
CA GLU A 262 3.82 -16.65 -61.23
C GLU A 262 3.35 -18.05 -60.84
N VAL A 263 2.43 -18.18 -59.87
CA VAL A 263 1.87 -19.48 -59.44
C VAL A 263 0.68 -19.93 -60.28
N ALA A 264 -0.08 -18.98 -60.85
CA ALA A 264 -1.26 -19.26 -61.68
C ALA A 264 -0.95 -19.38 -63.18
N GLY A 265 0.28 -19.08 -63.61
CA GLY A 265 0.78 -19.29 -64.98
C GLY A 265 1.62 -20.54 -65.10
#